data_AF-A0A1C0A8E1-F1
#
_entry.id   AF-A0A1C0A8E1-F1
#
_cell.length_a   1.000
_cell.length_b   1.000
_cell.length_c   1.000
_cell.angle_alpha   90.00
_cell.angle_beta   90.00
_cell.angle_gamma   90.00
#
_symmetry.space_group_name_H-M   'P 1'
#
loop_
_entity.id
_entity.type
_entity.pdbx_description
1 polymer ?
#
loop_
_entity_poly.entity_id
_entity_poly.type
_entity_poly.pdbx_seq_one_letter_code
_entity_poly.pdbx_strand_id
1 'polypeptide(L)'
;MDKKLLIKLKEMLVAEEGSYNHMYCDTTGNVTIGVGHLIANAEEAVKLPFRFGNRRANDLEIKEEYMRIRQLGKNYSNYKANWYGRYTNLYLEDEDITKIFEVDITRIVKSLIYQLKSKKDIDFNKQPNEVKLALLDMAYNLGVNGLISKFPRFMKAIKEEDYELAARESRRIGVPDRRNKAVKDLLLQA
;
A
#
# COMPACT_ATOMS: atom_id res chain seq x y z
N MET A 1 -6.80 13.18 7.50
CA MET A 1 -5.35 13.09 7.80
C MET A 1 -4.69 14.36 7.29
N ASP A 2 -3.69 14.89 7.98
CA ASP A 2 -2.98 16.09 7.53
C ASP A 2 -2.25 15.85 6.20
N LYS A 3 -2.16 16.89 5.35
CA LYS A 3 -1.59 16.79 3.99
C LYS A 3 -0.09 16.47 4.02
N LYS A 4 0.66 16.98 5.00
CA LYS A 4 2.09 16.70 5.15
C LYS A 4 2.31 15.21 5.48
N LEU A 5 1.45 14.65 6.33
CA LEU A 5 1.50 13.23 6.69
C LEU A 5 1.20 12.33 5.48
N LEU A 6 0.22 12.72 4.65
CA LEU A 6 -0.12 11.99 3.42
C LEU A 6 1.04 11.97 2.43
N ILE A 7 1.69 13.12 2.21
CA ILE A 7 2.87 13.23 1.33
C ILE A 7 3.98 12.33 1.86
N LYS A 8 4.28 12.39 3.16
CA LYS A 8 5.32 11.57 3.77
C LYS A 8 5.05 10.08 3.65
N LEU A 9 3.79 9.66 3.86
CA LEU A 9 3.38 8.28 3.67
C LEU A 9 3.53 7.85 2.21
N LYS A 10 3.15 8.69 1.25
CA LYS A 10 3.33 8.40 -0.19
C LYS A 10 4.81 8.19 -0.52
N GLU A 11 5.70 9.07 -0.05
CA GLU A 11 7.15 8.93 -0.24
C GLU A 11 7.67 7.60 0.30
N MET A 12 7.26 7.23 1.52
CA MET A 12 7.65 5.96 2.14
C MET A 12 7.20 4.76 1.32
N LEU A 13 5.94 4.74 0.88
CA LEU A 13 5.39 3.62 0.11
C LEU A 13 6.00 3.53 -1.31
N VAL A 14 6.26 4.67 -1.95
CA VAL A 14 6.96 4.73 -3.25
C VAL A 14 8.41 4.26 -3.11
N ALA A 15 9.10 4.56 -2.02
CA ALA A 15 10.46 4.07 -1.80
C ALA A 15 10.53 2.54 -1.74
N GLU A 16 9.44 1.87 -1.39
CA GLU A 16 9.36 0.42 -1.28
C GLU A 16 9.18 -0.28 -2.62
N GLU A 17 8.08 0.00 -3.31
CA GLU A 17 7.74 -0.71 -4.55
C GLU A 17 7.92 0.17 -5.79
N GLY A 18 7.81 1.49 -5.64
CA GLY A 18 7.81 2.47 -6.72
C GLY A 18 6.42 3.05 -6.98
N SER A 19 6.31 3.80 -8.07
CA SER A 19 5.03 4.25 -8.62
C SER A 19 5.07 3.99 -10.12
N TYR A 20 4.18 3.12 -10.62
CA TYR A 20 4.15 2.74 -12.02
C TYR A 20 2.80 3.05 -12.63
N ASN A 21 2.83 3.67 -13.80
CA ASN A 21 1.63 4.04 -14.53
C ASN A 21 0.97 2.89 -15.28
N HIS A 22 1.57 1.69 -15.29
CA HIS A 22 1.08 0.51 -15.96
C HIS A 22 0.84 -0.63 -14.97
N MET A 23 0.02 -1.62 -15.36
CA MET A 23 -0.21 -2.81 -14.54
C MET A 23 1.06 -3.66 -14.43
N TYR A 24 1.33 -4.18 -13.24
CA TYR A 24 2.40 -5.13 -12.96
C TYR A 24 1.91 -6.23 -12.02
N CYS A 25 2.68 -7.31 -11.83
CA CYS A 25 2.45 -8.21 -10.70
C CYS A 25 3.38 -7.87 -9.54
N ASP A 26 2.81 -7.74 -8.34
CA ASP A 26 3.58 -7.54 -7.12
C ASP A 26 4.30 -8.83 -6.67
N THR A 27 5.07 -8.73 -5.58
CA THR A 27 5.84 -9.86 -5.04
C THR A 27 4.97 -11.01 -4.53
N THR A 28 3.67 -10.79 -4.37
CA THR A 28 2.69 -11.81 -3.98
C THR A 28 1.92 -12.38 -5.17
N GLY A 29 2.25 -11.95 -6.40
CA GLY A 29 1.65 -12.42 -7.63
C GLY A 29 0.30 -11.77 -7.97
N ASN A 30 -0.06 -10.68 -7.30
CA ASN A 30 -1.31 -9.97 -7.58
C ASN A 30 -1.08 -8.85 -8.59
N VAL A 31 -2.10 -8.57 -9.42
CA VAL A 31 -2.03 -7.46 -10.39
C VAL A 31 -2.21 -6.14 -9.65
N THR A 32 -1.29 -5.21 -9.88
CA THR A 32 -1.12 -3.98 -9.10
C THR A 32 -0.79 -2.82 -10.05
N ILE A 33 -1.12 -1.58 -9.65
CA ILE A 33 -0.76 -0.35 -10.38
C ILE A 33 -0.44 0.80 -9.43
N GLY A 34 0.22 1.84 -9.94
CA GLY A 34 0.48 3.07 -9.21
C GLY A 34 1.37 2.80 -7.99
N VAL A 35 0.98 3.37 -6.85
CA VAL A 35 1.62 3.13 -5.55
C VAL A 35 0.90 1.96 -4.88
N GLY A 36 1.24 0.73 -5.26
CA GLY A 36 0.77 -0.51 -4.62
C GLY A 36 -0.74 -0.80 -4.70
N HIS A 37 -1.50 -0.17 -5.61
CA HIS A 37 -2.94 -0.38 -5.71
C HIS A 37 -3.27 -1.78 -6.28
N LEU A 38 -3.78 -2.66 -5.44
CA LEU A 38 -4.26 -4.00 -5.84
C LEU A 38 -5.49 -3.90 -6.74
N ILE A 39 -5.38 -4.45 -7.96
CA ILE A 39 -6.49 -4.66 -8.87
C ILE A 39 -6.97 -6.10 -8.70
N ALA A 40 -8.08 -6.30 -7.99
CA ALA A 40 -8.50 -7.64 -7.55
C ALA A 40 -8.92 -8.57 -8.71
N ASN A 41 -9.50 -8.01 -9.76
CA ASN A 41 -9.98 -8.73 -10.95
C ASN A 41 -10.12 -7.77 -12.14
N ALA A 42 -10.43 -8.33 -13.30
CA ALA A 42 -10.54 -7.55 -14.54
C ALA A 42 -11.73 -6.57 -14.49
N GLU A 43 -12.77 -6.86 -13.70
CA GLU A 43 -13.93 -6.01 -13.48
C GLU A 43 -13.61 -4.78 -12.63
N GLU A 44 -12.65 -4.87 -11.70
CA GLU A 44 -12.11 -3.70 -11.01
C GLU A 44 -11.17 -2.91 -11.93
N ALA A 45 -10.41 -3.59 -12.80
CA ALA A 45 -9.50 -2.94 -13.75
C ALA A 45 -10.23 -1.96 -14.68
N VAL A 46 -11.39 -2.35 -15.23
CA VAL A 46 -12.17 -1.51 -16.17
C VAL A 46 -12.71 -0.23 -15.55
N LYS A 47 -12.78 -0.15 -14.21
CA LYS A 47 -13.23 1.06 -13.50
C LYS A 47 -12.15 2.14 -13.47
N LEU A 48 -10.88 1.76 -13.69
CA LEU A 48 -9.77 2.70 -13.70
C LEU A 48 -9.69 3.41 -15.06
N PRO A 49 -9.28 4.69 -15.10
CA PRO A 49 -9.29 5.51 -16.31
C PRO A 49 -8.09 5.25 -17.22
N PHE A 50 -7.81 3.98 -17.55
CA PHE A 50 -6.71 3.60 -18.44
C PHE A 50 -6.78 4.31 -19.80
N ARG A 51 -5.61 4.69 -20.29
CA ARG A 51 -5.41 5.35 -21.59
C ARG A 51 -4.60 4.47 -22.51
N PHE A 52 -4.88 4.55 -23.80
CA PHE A 52 -4.09 3.97 -24.88
C PHE A 52 -3.75 5.07 -25.88
N GLY A 53 -2.50 5.51 -25.89
CA GLY A 53 -2.09 6.73 -26.59
C GLY A 53 -2.91 7.93 -26.10
N ASN A 54 -3.64 8.59 -27.01
CA ASN A 54 -4.40 9.81 -26.72
C ASN A 54 -5.88 9.59 -26.36
N ARG A 55 -6.34 8.34 -26.24
CA ARG A 55 -7.74 8.02 -25.91
C ARG A 55 -7.85 7.19 -24.65
N ARG A 56 -9.06 7.13 -24.10
CA ARG A 56 -9.43 6.14 -23.08
C ARG A 56 -9.39 4.73 -23.68
N ALA A 57 -8.86 3.78 -22.93
CA ALA A 57 -8.91 2.36 -23.25
C ALA A 57 -10.32 1.82 -23.04
N ASN A 58 -10.77 0.92 -23.89
CA ASN A 58 -12.08 0.28 -23.71
C ASN A 58 -11.98 -0.92 -22.76
N ASP A 59 -13.14 -1.40 -22.29
CA ASP A 59 -13.21 -2.50 -21.33
C ASP A 59 -12.52 -3.79 -21.80
N LEU A 60 -12.59 -4.10 -23.10
CA LEU A 60 -11.96 -5.30 -23.66
C LEU A 60 -10.43 -5.19 -23.59
N GLU A 61 -9.88 -4.05 -24.01
CA GLU A 61 -8.43 -3.78 -23.96
C GLU A 61 -7.89 -3.91 -22.53
N ILE A 62 -8.60 -3.32 -21.56
CA ILE A 62 -8.22 -3.36 -20.15
C ILE A 62 -8.29 -4.79 -19.60
N LYS A 63 -9.35 -5.53 -19.92
CA LYS A 63 -9.53 -6.93 -19.47
C LYS A 63 -8.47 -7.85 -20.06
N GLU A 64 -8.16 -7.71 -21.35
CA GLU A 64 -7.12 -8.50 -22.02
C GLU A 64 -5.74 -8.22 -21.43
N GLU A 65 -5.43 -6.95 -21.16
CA GLU A 65 -4.16 -6.59 -20.52
C GLU A 65 -4.07 -7.14 -19.09
N TYR A 66 -5.13 -7.00 -18.29
CA TYR A 66 -5.17 -7.57 -16.95
C TYR A 66 -4.85 -9.07 -16.96
N MET A 67 -5.49 -9.84 -17.85
CA MET A 67 -5.25 -11.28 -17.97
C MET A 67 -3.82 -11.60 -18.42
N ARG A 68 -3.26 -10.81 -19.34
CA ARG A 68 -1.88 -10.95 -19.81
C ARG A 68 -0.87 -10.70 -18.69
N ILE A 69 -1.00 -9.59 -17.96
CA ILE A 69 -0.12 -9.25 -16.84
C ILE A 69 -0.20 -10.33 -15.75
N ARG A 70 -1.42 -10.77 -15.41
CA ARG A 70 -1.63 -11.87 -14.47
C ARG A 70 -0.94 -13.16 -14.93
N GLN A 71 -1.01 -13.50 -16.22
CA GLN A 71 -0.35 -14.68 -16.77
C GLN A 71 1.17 -14.54 -16.76
N LEU A 72 1.71 -13.36 -17.07
CA LEU A 72 3.14 -13.07 -16.95
C LEU A 72 3.62 -13.24 -15.51
N GLY A 73 2.89 -12.71 -14.52
CA GLY A 73 3.24 -12.88 -13.09
C GLY A 73 3.33 -14.34 -12.64
N LYS A 74 2.44 -15.21 -13.15
CA LYS A 74 2.51 -16.65 -12.88
C LYS A 74 3.76 -17.32 -13.47
N ASN A 75 4.15 -16.88 -14.67
CA ASN A 75 5.28 -17.47 -15.40
C ASN A 75 6.63 -16.89 -14.94
N TYR A 76 6.62 -15.69 -14.34
CA TYR A 76 7.81 -14.86 -14.12
C TYR A 76 7.72 -14.12 -12.77
N SER A 77 7.72 -14.87 -11.66
CA SER A 77 7.47 -14.35 -10.31
C SER A 77 8.57 -13.47 -9.68
N ASN A 78 9.71 -13.29 -10.35
CA ASN A 78 10.88 -12.57 -9.81
C ASN A 78 11.16 -11.22 -10.50
N TYR A 79 10.27 -10.75 -11.36
CA TYR A 79 10.50 -9.51 -12.11
C TYR A 79 9.95 -8.28 -11.39
N LYS A 80 10.73 -7.19 -11.47
CA LYS A 80 10.34 -5.90 -10.90
C LYS A 80 9.21 -5.27 -11.72
N ALA A 81 8.38 -4.46 -11.08
CA ALA A 81 7.24 -3.78 -11.70
C ALA A 81 7.58 -3.10 -13.05
N ASN A 82 8.70 -2.36 -13.14
CA ASN A 82 9.14 -1.73 -14.40
C ASN A 82 9.31 -2.68 -15.60
N TRP A 83 9.60 -3.96 -15.37
CA TRP A 83 9.76 -4.94 -16.44
C TRP A 83 8.44 -5.20 -17.20
N TYR A 84 7.31 -5.11 -16.50
CA TYR A 84 5.99 -5.33 -17.09
C TYR A 84 5.64 -4.26 -18.12
N GLY A 85 6.16 -3.04 -17.99
CA GLY A 85 5.96 -1.92 -18.90
C GLY A 85 6.33 -2.20 -20.36
N ARG A 86 7.09 -3.28 -20.64
CA ARG A 86 7.45 -3.71 -22.00
C ARG A 86 6.33 -4.50 -22.70
N TYR A 87 5.29 -4.90 -21.97
CA TYR A 87 4.21 -5.78 -22.44
C TYR A 87 2.83 -5.11 -22.48
N THR A 88 2.79 -3.82 -22.17
CA THR A 88 1.59 -2.98 -22.03
C THR A 88 1.81 -1.65 -22.74
N ASN A 89 0.73 -1.14 -23.30
CA ASN A 89 0.64 0.23 -23.80
C ASN A 89 -0.48 1.00 -23.09
N LEU A 90 -1.15 0.36 -22.12
CA LEU A 90 -2.14 1.04 -21.29
C LEU A 90 -1.44 1.68 -20.11
N TYR A 91 -1.85 2.90 -19.81
CA TYR A 91 -1.30 3.63 -18.67
C TYR A 91 -2.36 4.48 -17.99
N LEU A 92 -2.10 4.83 -16.73
CA LEU A 92 -2.80 5.87 -15.99
C LEU A 92 -1.97 7.15 -15.99
N GLU A 93 -2.64 8.31 -16.01
CA GLU A 93 -1.96 9.58 -15.77
C GLU A 93 -1.54 9.70 -14.31
N ASP A 94 -0.51 10.50 -14.03
CA ASP A 94 0.00 10.71 -12.66
C ASP A 94 -1.08 11.28 -11.71
N GLU A 95 -2.00 12.08 -12.26
CA GLU A 95 -3.14 12.61 -11.51
C GLU A 95 -4.11 11.48 -11.09
N ASP A 96 -4.37 10.51 -11.97
CA ASP A 96 -5.24 9.37 -11.68
C ASP A 96 -4.59 8.44 -10.65
N ILE A 97 -3.29 8.18 -10.76
CA ILE A 97 -2.52 7.42 -9.76
C ILE A 97 -2.61 8.10 -8.40
N THR A 98 -2.51 9.43 -8.37
CA THR A 98 -2.61 10.21 -7.14
C THR A 98 -4.00 10.12 -6.53
N LYS A 99 -5.07 10.26 -7.32
CA LYS A 99 -6.46 10.09 -6.86
C LYS A 99 -6.72 8.70 -6.30
N ILE A 100 -6.26 7.65 -6.99
CA ILE A 100 -6.40 6.25 -6.52
C ILE A 100 -5.70 6.07 -5.17
N PHE A 101 -4.46 6.56 -5.05
CA PHE A 101 -3.72 6.50 -3.80
C PHE A 101 -4.44 7.21 -2.64
N GLU A 102 -4.99 8.40 -2.88
CA GLU A 102 -5.74 9.15 -1.87
C GLU A 102 -7.01 8.42 -1.40
N VAL A 103 -7.73 7.78 -2.33
CA VAL A 103 -8.91 6.96 -2.03
C VAL A 103 -8.51 5.74 -1.19
N ASP A 104 -7.45 5.04 -1.56
CA ASP A 104 -6.96 3.88 -0.81
C ASP A 104 -6.54 4.22 0.60
N ILE A 105 -5.74 5.27 0.77
CA ILE A 105 -5.30 5.73 2.09
C ILE A 105 -6.50 6.19 2.92
N THR A 106 -7.47 6.88 2.33
CA THR A 106 -8.69 7.28 3.04
C THR A 106 -9.45 6.08 3.59
N ARG A 107 -9.60 5.02 2.78
CA ARG A 107 -10.25 3.77 3.19
C ARG A 107 -9.47 3.06 4.30
N ILE A 108 -8.15 2.97 4.18
CA ILE A 108 -7.27 2.34 5.17
C ILE A 108 -7.35 3.12 6.50
N VAL A 109 -7.18 4.43 6.47
CA VAL A 109 -7.25 5.30 7.66
C VAL A 109 -8.59 5.13 8.37
N LYS A 110 -9.70 5.17 7.63
CA LYS A 110 -11.05 5.00 8.21
C LYS A 110 -11.19 3.64 8.91
N SER A 111 -10.78 2.56 8.25
CA SER A 111 -10.83 1.21 8.83
C SER A 111 -9.90 1.07 10.04
N LEU A 112 -8.69 1.61 9.96
CA LEU A 112 -7.69 1.58 11.02
C LEU A 112 -8.19 2.32 12.26
N ILE A 113 -8.69 3.55 12.13
CA ILE A 113 -9.25 4.33 13.24
C ILE A 113 -10.37 3.54 13.93
N TYR A 114 -11.32 3.02 13.15
CA TYR A 114 -12.44 2.26 13.69
C TYR A 114 -11.99 1.03 14.48
N GLN A 115 -11.05 0.26 13.93
CA GLN A 115 -10.62 -0.98 14.55
C GLN A 115 -9.66 -0.78 15.72
N LEU A 116 -8.77 0.22 15.67
CA LEU A 116 -7.95 0.60 16.81
C LEU A 116 -8.83 1.01 18.00
N LYS A 117 -9.86 1.83 17.75
CA LYS A 117 -10.75 2.27 18.82
C LYS A 117 -11.59 1.13 19.37
N SER A 118 -12.23 0.34 18.49
CA SER A 118 -13.17 -0.71 18.92
C SER A 118 -12.51 -1.97 19.48
N LYS A 119 -11.32 -2.36 19.00
CA LYS A 119 -10.69 -3.65 19.37
C LYS A 119 -9.50 -3.51 20.30
N LYS A 120 -8.87 -2.33 20.35
CA LYS A 120 -7.64 -2.09 21.13
C LYS A 120 -7.78 -0.92 22.10
N ASP A 121 -8.87 -0.14 22.01
CA ASP A 121 -9.06 1.09 22.77
C ASP A 121 -7.88 2.05 22.63
N ILE A 122 -7.44 2.24 21.38
CA ILE A 122 -6.41 3.20 20.98
C ILE A 122 -7.07 4.31 20.17
N ASP A 123 -6.85 5.56 20.56
CA ASP A 123 -7.27 6.72 19.78
C ASP A 123 -6.15 7.12 18.80
N PHE A 124 -6.31 6.72 17.54
CA PHE A 124 -5.36 7.02 16.46
C PHE A 124 -5.09 8.53 16.33
N ASN A 125 -6.09 9.39 16.54
CA ASN A 125 -5.93 10.83 16.32
C ASN A 125 -5.03 11.49 17.37
N LYS A 126 -4.93 10.88 18.57
CA LYS A 126 -4.07 11.36 19.66
C LYS A 126 -2.62 10.88 19.56
N GLN A 127 -2.34 9.90 18.71
CA GLN A 127 -0.97 9.39 18.55
C GLN A 127 -0.03 10.44 17.90
N PRO A 128 1.27 10.41 18.21
CA PRO A 128 2.29 11.19 17.51
C PRO A 128 2.28 10.92 16.00
N ASN A 129 2.79 11.86 15.20
CA ASN A 129 2.75 11.74 13.74
C ASN A 129 3.61 10.57 13.24
N GLU A 130 4.73 10.32 13.90
CA GLU A 130 5.66 9.23 13.65
C GLU A 130 4.99 7.88 13.89
N VAL A 131 4.23 7.76 14.99
CA VAL A 131 3.43 6.58 15.32
C VAL A 131 2.30 6.38 14.32
N LYS A 132 1.62 7.45 13.89
CA LYS A 132 0.59 7.39 12.84
C LYS A 132 1.17 6.86 11.53
N LEU A 133 2.36 7.33 11.11
CA LEU A 133 3.04 6.85 9.91
C LEU A 133 3.43 5.37 10.03
N ALA A 134 3.98 4.95 11.17
CA ALA A 134 4.32 3.55 11.42
C ALA A 134 3.09 2.64 11.34
N LEU A 135 1.98 3.04 12.00
CA LEU A 135 0.71 2.30 11.94
C LEU A 135 0.15 2.22 10.52
N LEU A 136 0.24 3.31 9.74
CA LEU A 136 -0.25 3.34 8.37
C LEU A 136 0.60 2.51 7.40
N ASP A 137 1.94 2.56 7.49
CA ASP A 137 2.80 1.69 6.68
C ASP A 137 2.51 0.21 6.97
N MET A 138 2.43 -0.15 8.26
CA MET A 138 2.13 -1.51 8.66
C MET A 138 0.73 -1.94 8.23
N ALA A 139 -0.28 -1.07 8.36
CA ALA A 139 -1.65 -1.35 7.93
C ALA A 139 -1.76 -1.49 6.41
N TYR A 140 -0.97 -0.74 5.65
CA TYR A 140 -0.89 -0.85 4.20
C TYR A 140 -0.27 -2.19 3.78
N ASN A 141 0.84 -2.58 4.41
CA ASN A 141 1.54 -3.82 4.10
C ASN A 141 0.78 -5.10 4.54
N LEU A 142 0.16 -5.07 5.71
CA LEU A 142 -0.43 -6.26 6.34
C LEU A 142 -1.96 -6.34 6.16
N GLY A 143 -2.58 -5.24 5.72
CA GLY A 143 -4.00 -4.97 5.96
C GLY A 143 -4.28 -4.63 7.42
N VAL A 144 -5.33 -3.83 7.66
CA VAL A 144 -5.72 -3.40 9.02
C VAL A 144 -5.99 -4.59 9.96
N ASN A 145 -6.70 -5.62 9.46
CA ASN A 145 -6.97 -6.83 10.24
C ASN A 145 -5.68 -7.59 10.58
N GLY A 146 -4.75 -7.68 9.62
CA GLY A 146 -3.46 -8.36 9.80
C GLY A 146 -2.63 -7.68 10.87
N LEU A 147 -2.53 -6.34 10.83
CA LEU A 147 -1.87 -5.55 11.86
C LEU A 147 -2.47 -5.82 13.25
N ILE A 148 -3.78 -5.70 13.39
CA ILE A 148 -4.45 -5.76 14.70
C ILE A 148 -4.44 -7.18 15.32
N SER A 149 -4.53 -8.21 14.48
CA SER A 149 -4.59 -9.61 14.94
C SER A 149 -3.22 -10.25 15.12
N LYS A 150 -2.27 -10.00 14.22
CA LYS A 150 -0.95 -10.68 14.23
C LYS A 150 0.10 -9.97 15.07
N PHE A 151 -0.12 -8.71 15.47
CA PHE A 151 0.83 -7.92 16.24
C PHE A 151 0.27 -7.49 17.63
N PRO A 152 -0.17 -8.43 18.48
CA PRO A 152 -0.81 -8.09 19.76
C PRO A 152 0.14 -7.37 20.73
N ARG A 153 1.43 -7.73 20.76
CA ARG A 153 2.43 -7.07 21.64
C ARG A 153 2.73 -5.65 21.19
N PHE A 154 2.89 -5.43 19.88
CA PHE A 154 3.00 -4.10 19.30
C PHE A 154 1.77 -3.24 19.63
N MET A 155 0.56 -3.76 19.46
CA MET A 155 -0.67 -3.02 19.79
C MET A 155 -0.74 -2.66 21.27
N LYS A 156 -0.31 -3.57 22.17
CA LYS A 156 -0.23 -3.29 23.60
C LYS A 156 0.76 -2.14 23.87
N ALA A 157 1.95 -2.20 23.28
CA ALA A 157 2.96 -1.16 23.42
C ALA A 157 2.49 0.22 22.93
N ILE A 158 1.79 0.28 21.78
CA ILE A 158 1.17 1.52 21.28
C ILE A 158 0.14 2.07 22.26
N LYS A 159 -0.68 1.21 22.89
CA LYS A 159 -1.68 1.63 23.88
C LYS A 159 -1.02 2.21 25.14
N GLU A 160 0.08 1.61 25.56
CA GLU A 160 0.83 1.99 26.76
C GLU A 160 1.84 3.12 26.48
N GLU A 161 1.89 3.64 25.25
CA GLU A 161 2.85 4.64 24.78
C GLU A 161 4.33 4.21 24.96
N ASP A 162 4.59 2.90 25.03
CA ASP A 162 5.93 2.30 25.05
C ASP A 162 6.45 2.14 23.61
N TYR A 163 6.89 3.26 23.02
CA TYR A 163 7.31 3.28 21.62
C TYR A 163 8.65 2.56 21.37
N GLU A 164 9.49 2.39 22.39
CA GLU A 164 10.70 1.55 22.30
C GLU A 164 10.35 0.07 22.15
N LEU A 165 9.38 -0.44 22.92
CA LEU A 165 8.85 -1.77 22.74
C LEU A 165 8.11 -1.89 21.40
N ALA A 166 7.31 -0.90 21.03
CA ALA A 166 6.63 -0.89 19.74
C ALA A 166 7.64 -1.00 18.59
N ALA A 167 8.75 -0.26 18.65
CA ALA A 167 9.83 -0.31 17.67
C ALA A 167 10.41 -1.73 17.53
N ARG A 168 10.66 -2.43 18.66
CA ARG A 168 11.14 -3.82 18.67
C ARG A 168 10.13 -4.81 18.10
N GLU A 169 8.86 -4.63 18.40
CA GLU A 169 7.77 -5.54 17.98
C GLU A 169 7.23 -5.25 16.56
N SER A 170 7.68 -4.16 15.92
CA SER A 170 7.18 -3.74 14.59
C SER A 170 7.68 -4.58 13.41
N ARG A 171 8.65 -5.49 13.61
CA ARG A 171 9.30 -6.25 12.52
C ARG A 171 8.31 -7.19 11.82
N ARG A 172 8.22 -7.06 10.49
CA ARG A 172 7.38 -7.88 9.61
C ARG A 172 8.23 -8.89 8.85
N ILE A 173 7.83 -10.17 8.90
CA ILE A 173 8.49 -11.26 8.15
C ILE A 173 8.17 -11.10 6.66
N GLY A 174 9.16 -11.34 5.79
CA GLY A 174 9.00 -11.20 4.34
C GLY A 174 9.02 -9.77 3.82
N VAL A 175 9.21 -8.79 4.71
CA VAL A 175 9.36 -7.37 4.37
C VAL A 175 10.84 -6.99 4.38
N PRO A 176 11.35 -6.23 3.39
CA PRO A 176 12.74 -5.82 3.34
C PRO A 176 13.22 -5.12 4.63
N ASP A 177 14.46 -5.38 5.05
CA ASP A 177 15.02 -4.82 6.29
C ASP A 177 15.02 -3.29 6.29
N ARG A 178 15.22 -2.65 5.13
CA ARG A 178 15.13 -1.19 5.00
C ARG A 178 13.75 -0.63 5.43
N ARG A 179 12.65 -1.31 5.05
CA ARG A 179 11.28 -0.88 5.39
C ARG A 179 10.98 -1.12 6.85
N ASN A 180 11.39 -2.28 7.35
CA ASN A 180 11.29 -2.61 8.77
C ASN A 180 12.08 -1.60 9.62
N LYS A 181 13.28 -1.20 9.18
CA LYS A 181 14.08 -0.16 9.82
C LYS A 181 13.39 1.20 9.79
N ALA A 182 12.84 1.62 8.65
CA ALA A 182 12.14 2.90 8.54
C ALA A 182 10.97 3.02 9.53
N VAL A 183 10.15 1.97 9.67
CA VAL A 183 9.07 1.94 10.67
C VAL A 183 9.61 1.94 12.09
N LYS A 184 10.66 1.16 12.37
CA LYS A 184 11.32 1.14 13.68
C LYS A 184 11.84 2.54 14.06
N ASP A 185 12.50 3.23 13.13
CA ASP A 185 13.09 4.54 13.37
C ASP A 185 12.02 5.61 13.63
N LEU A 186 10.84 5.53 12.98
CA LEU A 186 9.71 6.40 13.29
C LEU A 186 9.25 6.21 14.73
N LEU A 187 9.07 4.97 15.16
CA LEU A 187 8.62 4.68 16.51
C LEU A 187 9.63 5.17 17.57
N LEU A 188 10.94 5.11 17.30
CA LEU A 188 11.97 5.64 18.20
C LEU A 188 12.08 7.17 18.23
N GLN A 189 11.43 7.87 17.30
CA GLN A 189 11.39 9.34 17.25
C GLN A 189 10.17 9.94 17.98
N ALA A 190 9.20 9.10 18.35
CA ALA A 190 7.98 9.48 19.03
C ALA A 190 8.20 9.62 20.54
#